data_AF-A0A521VLA7-F1
#
_entry.id   AF-A0A521VLA7-F1
#
_cell.length_a   1.000
_cell.length_b   1.000
_cell.length_c   1.000
_cell.angle_alpha   90.00
_cell.angle_beta   90.00
_cell.angle_gamma   90.00
#
_symmetry.space_group_name_H-M   'P 1'
#
loop_
_entity.id
_entity.type
_entity.pdbx_description
1 polymer ?
#
loop_
_entity_poly.entity_id
_entity_poly.type
_entity_poly.pdbx_seq_one_letter_code
_entity_poly.pdbx_strand_id
1 'polypeptide(L)'
;MPALRYIAVEGPIGAGKTSLARRLAERLGADSLLELPAENPFLARFYQDMARYALPTQLFFLFQRARQLEPLAQPDMFGRPIVSDFLIDKDPLFARATLSGDELALYQKIYDAVRPQAPAPDLVIYLQAPADTLVERVRRRGAGYERGISEEYLAVLAEGYTRFFHHYSAAPVLIVNSENLNFVAREADFELLVERMRSMKSQREFFNLAP
;
A
#
# COMPACT_ATOMS: atom_id res chain seq x y z
N MET A 1 -1.56 2.68 -24.49
CA MET A 1 -0.87 1.87 -23.47
C MET A 1 -1.24 0.41 -23.70
N PRO A 2 -0.35 -0.57 -23.48
CA PRO A 2 -0.81 -1.93 -23.23
C PRO A 2 -1.87 -1.88 -22.12
N ALA A 3 -2.87 -2.75 -22.19
CA ALA A 3 -3.93 -2.77 -21.17
C ALA A 3 -3.27 -3.09 -19.82
N LEU A 4 -3.26 -2.14 -18.88
CA LEU A 4 -2.74 -2.37 -17.53
C LEU A 4 -3.55 -3.52 -16.91
N ARG A 5 -2.88 -4.63 -16.60
CA ARG A 5 -3.47 -5.86 -16.06
C ARG A 5 -3.35 -5.91 -14.55
N TYR A 6 -2.30 -5.33 -14.00
CA TYR A 6 -2.06 -5.29 -12.56
C TYR A 6 -1.58 -3.91 -12.12
N ILE A 7 -2.38 -3.23 -11.30
CA ILE A 7 -2.04 -1.94 -10.69
C ILE A 7 -1.95 -2.12 -9.19
N ALA A 8 -0.91 -1.55 -8.56
CA ALA A 8 -0.80 -1.49 -7.11
C ALA A 8 -0.89 -0.04 -6.64
N VAL A 9 -1.72 0.22 -5.61
CA VAL A 9 -1.81 1.52 -4.95
C VAL A 9 -1.12 1.43 -3.61
N GLU A 10 -0.12 2.28 -3.41
CA GLU A 10 0.74 2.25 -2.23
C GLU A 10 0.85 3.60 -1.53
N GLY A 11 1.33 3.58 -0.30
CA GLY A 11 1.51 4.77 0.52
C GLY A 11 1.30 4.51 2.02
N PRO A 12 1.69 5.47 2.88
CA PRO A 12 1.55 5.31 4.32
C PRO A 12 0.08 5.16 4.77
N ILE A 13 -0.10 4.77 6.03
CA ILE A 13 -1.43 4.66 6.65
C ILE A 13 -2.07 6.06 6.60
N GLY A 14 -3.34 6.12 6.17
CA GLY A 14 -4.05 7.40 5.98
C GLY A 14 -3.90 8.03 4.58
N ALA A 15 -3.07 7.48 3.68
CA ALA A 15 -2.85 8.08 2.36
C ALA A 15 -4.04 7.94 1.39
N GLY A 16 -5.00 7.05 1.66
CA GLY A 16 -6.18 6.84 0.80
C GLY A 16 -6.10 5.64 -0.16
N LYS A 17 -5.15 4.71 0.06
CA LYS A 17 -4.90 3.53 -0.79
C LYS A 17 -6.16 2.74 -1.15
N THR A 18 -6.86 2.22 -0.15
CA THR A 18 -8.05 1.38 -0.33
C THR A 18 -9.16 2.11 -1.08
N SER A 19 -9.32 3.41 -0.83
CA SER A 19 -10.32 4.23 -1.53
C SER A 19 -9.98 4.39 -3.01
N LEU A 20 -8.72 4.67 -3.33
CA LEU A 20 -8.28 4.79 -4.72
C LEU A 20 -8.32 3.44 -5.45
N ALA A 21 -7.85 2.36 -4.81
CA ALA A 21 -7.86 1.02 -5.39
C ALA A 21 -9.28 0.57 -5.77
N ARG A 22 -10.27 0.81 -4.90
CA ARG A 22 -11.69 0.52 -5.19
C ARG A 22 -12.23 1.34 -6.36
N ARG A 23 -11.97 2.65 -6.38
CA ARG A 23 -12.42 3.52 -7.50
C ARG A 23 -11.80 3.13 -8.83
N LEU A 24 -10.51 2.82 -8.84
CA LEU A 24 -9.82 2.34 -10.04
C LEU A 24 -10.37 0.98 -10.49
N ALA A 25 -10.61 0.06 -9.55
CA ALA A 25 -11.18 -1.25 -9.88
C ALA A 25 -12.54 -1.11 -10.57
N GLU A 26 -13.43 -0.28 -10.02
CA GLU A 26 -14.72 0.04 -10.61
C GLU A 26 -14.59 0.68 -12.01
N ARG A 27 -13.75 1.72 -12.13
CA ARG A 27 -13.53 2.46 -13.39
C ARG A 27 -12.99 1.58 -14.52
N LEU A 28 -12.20 0.56 -14.18
CA LEU A 28 -11.52 -0.33 -15.12
C LEU A 28 -12.25 -1.67 -15.34
N GLY A 29 -13.33 -1.94 -14.60
CA GLY A 29 -13.98 -3.25 -14.59
C GLY A 29 -13.04 -4.36 -14.11
N ALA A 30 -12.16 -4.02 -13.16
CA ALA A 30 -11.12 -4.86 -12.61
C ALA A 30 -11.51 -5.44 -11.25
N ASP A 31 -10.89 -6.54 -10.86
CA ASP A 31 -11.06 -7.12 -9.53
C ASP A 31 -10.18 -6.36 -8.51
N SER A 32 -10.68 -6.17 -7.29
CA SER A 32 -9.93 -5.48 -6.23
C SER A 32 -9.25 -6.47 -5.29
N LEU A 33 -7.96 -6.29 -5.03
CA LEU A 33 -7.20 -7.05 -4.04
C LEU A 33 -6.81 -6.15 -2.86
N LEU A 34 -7.59 -6.22 -1.78
CA LEU A 34 -7.50 -5.27 -0.66
C LEU A 34 -7.00 -5.95 0.60
N GLU A 35 -6.12 -5.29 1.35
CA GLU A 35 -5.76 -5.70 2.70
C GLU A 35 -6.98 -5.67 3.62
N LEU A 36 -7.02 -6.59 4.59
CA LEU A 36 -8.10 -6.71 5.58
C LEU A 36 -7.52 -6.54 7.00
N PRO A 37 -7.16 -5.31 7.43
CA PRO A 37 -6.54 -5.07 8.74
C PRO A 37 -7.41 -5.50 9.92
N ALA A 38 -8.74 -5.42 9.77
CA ALA A 38 -9.70 -5.81 10.79
C ALA A 38 -9.66 -7.32 11.12
N GLU A 39 -9.12 -8.15 10.23
CA GLU A 39 -8.97 -9.59 10.48
C GLU A 39 -7.74 -9.92 11.34
N ASN A 40 -6.79 -8.99 11.47
CA ASN A 40 -5.56 -9.22 12.22
C ASN A 40 -5.83 -9.13 13.75
N PRO A 41 -5.82 -10.26 14.49
CA PRO A 41 -6.21 -10.29 15.90
C PRO A 41 -5.15 -9.66 16.82
N PHE A 42 -3.99 -9.30 16.28
CA PHE A 42 -2.90 -8.68 17.01
C PHE A 42 -2.86 -7.16 16.82
N LEU A 43 -3.46 -6.64 15.74
CA LEU A 43 -3.27 -5.25 15.31
C LEU A 43 -3.66 -4.22 16.38
N ALA A 44 -4.82 -4.36 17.00
CA ALA A 44 -5.25 -3.44 18.05
C ALA A 44 -4.31 -3.46 19.28
N ARG A 45 -3.78 -4.63 19.63
CA ARG A 45 -2.83 -4.81 20.74
C ARG A 45 -1.42 -4.34 20.37
N PHE A 46 -1.04 -4.48 19.10
CA PHE A 46 0.20 -3.94 18.56
C PHE A 46 0.28 -2.43 18.71
N TYR A 47 -0.79 -1.70 18.42
CA TYR A 47 -0.79 -0.26 18.68
C TYR A 47 -0.80 0.12 20.17
N GLN A 48 -0.99 -0.83 21.09
CA GLN A 48 -0.89 -0.60 22.53
C GLN A 48 0.49 -1.00 23.09
N ASP A 49 1.11 -2.03 22.50
CA ASP A 49 2.40 -2.58 22.90
C ASP A 49 3.10 -3.16 21.65
N MET A 50 3.80 -2.29 20.91
CA MET A 50 4.42 -2.67 19.65
C MET A 50 5.51 -3.70 19.86
N ALA A 51 6.32 -3.56 20.92
CA ALA A 51 7.43 -4.47 21.21
C ALA A 51 6.94 -5.92 21.39
N ARG A 52 5.79 -6.12 22.04
CA ARG A 52 5.26 -7.45 22.29
C ARG A 52 4.53 -8.08 21.10
N TYR A 53 3.85 -7.28 20.29
CA TYR A 53 2.92 -7.77 19.26
C TYR A 53 3.38 -7.49 17.83
N ALA A 54 4.53 -6.85 17.62
CA ALA A 54 5.04 -6.57 16.26
C ALA A 54 5.17 -7.83 15.43
N LEU A 55 5.91 -8.84 15.90
CA LEU A 55 6.17 -10.05 15.11
C LEU A 55 4.88 -10.78 14.68
N PRO A 56 3.95 -11.14 15.59
CA PRO A 56 2.71 -11.80 15.17
C PRO A 56 1.83 -10.92 14.26
N THR A 57 1.86 -9.60 14.44
CA THR A 57 1.14 -8.66 13.56
C THR A 57 1.72 -8.67 12.15
N GLN A 58 3.05 -8.59 12.01
CA GLN A 58 3.72 -8.61 10.71
C GLN A 58 3.55 -9.94 9.99
N LEU A 59 3.70 -11.07 10.71
CA LEU A 59 3.50 -12.40 10.11
C LEU A 59 2.06 -12.60 9.62
N PHE A 60 1.06 -12.11 10.37
CA PHE A 60 -0.33 -12.18 9.92
C PHE A 60 -0.54 -11.44 8.60
N PHE A 61 -0.04 -10.20 8.49
CA PHE A 61 -0.14 -9.44 7.24
C PHE A 61 0.60 -10.11 6.09
N LEU A 62 1.81 -10.63 6.33
CA LEU A 62 2.57 -11.37 5.34
C LEU A 62 1.77 -12.57 4.80
N PHE A 63 1.20 -13.39 5.67
CA PHE A 63 0.40 -14.54 5.25
C PHE A 63 -0.90 -14.15 4.53
N GLN A 64 -1.59 -13.11 5.01
CA GLN A 64 -2.81 -12.61 4.35
C GLN A 64 -2.48 -12.17 2.91
N ARG A 65 -1.46 -11.32 2.74
CA ARG A 65 -1.04 -10.82 1.43
C ARG A 65 -0.52 -11.93 0.52
N ALA A 66 0.30 -12.85 1.05
CA ALA A 66 0.80 -13.98 0.27
C ALA A 66 -0.34 -14.83 -0.29
N ARG A 67 -1.31 -15.19 0.56
CA ARG A 67 -2.49 -15.96 0.15
C ARG A 67 -3.36 -15.21 -0.87
N GLN A 68 -3.51 -13.90 -0.72
CA GLN A 68 -4.24 -13.07 -1.67
C GLN A 68 -3.54 -12.98 -3.04
N LEU A 69 -2.21 -13.08 -3.08
CA LEU A 69 -1.40 -13.04 -4.29
C LEU A 69 -1.18 -14.42 -4.93
N GLU A 70 -1.43 -15.53 -4.24
CA GLU A 70 -1.34 -16.89 -4.80
C GLU A 70 -2.03 -17.04 -6.17
N PRO A 71 -3.25 -16.51 -6.38
CA PRO A 71 -3.91 -16.65 -7.67
C PRO A 71 -3.20 -15.85 -8.78
N LEU A 72 -2.63 -14.68 -8.46
CA LEU A 72 -1.88 -13.86 -9.41
C LEU A 72 -0.60 -14.54 -9.93
N ALA A 73 -0.05 -15.50 -9.19
CA ALA A 73 1.07 -16.33 -9.64
C ALA A 73 0.69 -17.32 -10.77
N GLN A 74 -0.60 -17.43 -11.11
CA GLN A 74 -1.12 -18.26 -12.19
C GLN A 74 -1.83 -17.39 -13.25
N PRO A 75 -1.07 -16.74 -14.17
CA PRO A 75 -1.61 -15.72 -15.09
C PRO A 75 -2.73 -16.23 -16.00
N ASP A 76 -2.69 -17.51 -16.37
CA ASP A 76 -3.65 -18.15 -17.28
C ASP A 76 -5.07 -18.29 -16.67
N MET A 77 -5.23 -18.04 -15.36
CA MET A 77 -6.51 -18.14 -14.67
C MET A 77 -7.33 -16.83 -14.65
N PHE A 78 -6.77 -15.70 -15.11
CA PHE A 78 -7.42 -14.39 -14.96
C PHE A 78 -7.74 -13.69 -16.28
N GLY A 79 -9.04 -13.58 -16.59
CA GLY A 79 -9.53 -12.78 -17.70
C GLY A 79 -9.57 -11.26 -17.40
N ARG A 80 -9.72 -10.86 -16.13
CA ARG A 80 -9.92 -9.46 -15.72
C ARG A 80 -8.64 -8.82 -15.17
N PRO A 81 -8.45 -7.49 -15.35
CA PRO A 81 -7.39 -6.76 -14.67
C PRO A 81 -7.59 -6.75 -13.15
N ILE A 82 -6.53 -6.48 -12.39
CA ILE A 82 -6.53 -6.43 -10.93
C ILE A 82 -5.97 -5.08 -10.45
N VAL A 83 -6.61 -4.51 -9.43
CA VAL A 83 -6.12 -3.34 -8.70
C VAL A 83 -5.96 -3.71 -7.22
N SER A 84 -4.75 -3.59 -6.70
CA SER A 84 -4.43 -3.87 -5.30
C SER A 84 -4.21 -2.58 -4.50
N ASP A 85 -4.41 -2.64 -3.18
CA ASP A 85 -4.05 -1.56 -2.25
C ASP A 85 -2.79 -1.86 -1.43
N PHE A 86 -2.04 -2.87 -1.86
CA PHE A 86 -0.76 -3.26 -1.29
C PHE A 86 0.18 -3.85 -2.35
N LEU A 87 1.46 -3.86 -2.04
CA LEU A 87 2.57 -4.42 -2.79
C LEU A 87 3.38 -5.29 -1.83
N ILE A 88 3.68 -6.54 -2.20
CA ILE A 88 4.40 -7.46 -1.29
C ILE A 88 5.83 -6.99 -1.02
N ASP A 89 6.47 -6.35 -2.00
CA ASP A 89 7.86 -5.87 -1.93
C ASP A 89 8.10 -4.89 -0.76
N LYS A 90 7.05 -4.18 -0.33
CA LYS A 90 7.13 -3.23 0.79
C LYS A 90 6.95 -3.88 2.16
N ASP A 91 6.57 -5.16 2.25
CA ASP A 91 6.29 -5.81 3.54
C ASP A 91 7.47 -5.69 4.53
N PRO A 92 8.74 -5.88 4.10
CA PRO A 92 9.90 -5.71 4.98
C PRO A 92 10.06 -4.30 5.58
N LEU A 93 9.43 -3.26 5.01
CA LEU A 93 9.42 -1.90 5.57
C LEU A 93 8.82 -1.89 6.97
N PHE A 94 7.65 -2.52 7.14
CA PHE A 94 6.92 -2.53 8.41
C PHE A 94 7.65 -3.36 9.47
N ALA A 95 8.20 -4.51 9.06
CA ALA A 95 9.04 -5.32 9.92
C ALA A 95 10.28 -4.57 10.39
N ARG A 96 11.03 -3.90 9.50
CA ARG A 96 12.23 -3.13 9.90
C ARG A 96 11.92 -1.93 10.81
N ALA A 97 10.71 -1.38 10.71
CA ALA A 97 10.28 -0.28 11.57
C ALA A 97 9.90 -0.74 12.99
N THR A 98 9.68 -2.03 13.23
CA THR A 98 9.06 -2.53 14.47
C THR A 98 9.78 -3.72 15.10
N LEU A 99 10.57 -4.46 14.33
CA LEU A 99 11.33 -5.63 14.77
C LEU A 99 12.83 -5.34 14.78
N SER A 100 13.55 -6.04 15.65
CA SER A 100 15.00 -5.98 15.73
C SER A 100 15.59 -7.35 16.09
N GLY A 101 16.91 -7.49 15.95
CA GLY A 101 17.64 -8.71 16.32
C GLY A 101 17.05 -9.97 15.70
N ASP A 102 16.83 -10.98 16.55
CA ASP A 102 16.37 -12.31 16.13
C ASP A 102 14.97 -12.31 15.53
N GLU A 103 14.06 -11.42 15.98
CA GLU A 103 12.71 -11.34 15.42
C GLU A 103 12.71 -10.84 13.98
N LEU A 104 13.53 -9.82 13.69
CA LEU A 104 13.69 -9.32 12.32
C LEU A 104 14.34 -10.38 11.42
N ALA A 105 15.36 -11.08 11.92
CA ALA A 105 16.01 -12.17 11.19
C ALA A 105 15.05 -13.33 10.91
N LEU A 106 14.21 -13.69 11.87
CA LEU A 106 13.17 -14.72 11.70
C LEU A 106 12.11 -14.28 10.69
N TYR A 107 11.60 -13.06 10.80
CA TYR A 107 10.65 -12.51 9.84
C TYR A 107 11.22 -12.55 8.41
N GLN A 108 12.48 -12.14 8.21
CA GLN A 108 13.10 -12.15 6.89
C GLN A 108 13.17 -13.56 6.29
N LYS A 109 13.55 -14.58 7.09
CA LYS A 109 13.54 -15.98 6.66
C LYS A 109 12.14 -16.45 6.25
N ILE A 110 11.12 -16.07 6.99
CA ILE A 110 9.73 -16.43 6.68
C ILE A 110 9.29 -15.70 5.40
N TYR A 111 9.55 -14.40 5.28
CA TYR A 111 9.27 -13.60 4.08
C TYR A 111 9.86 -14.25 2.82
N ASP A 112 11.13 -14.63 2.86
CA ASP A 112 11.80 -15.26 1.72
C ASP A 112 11.21 -16.64 1.37
N ALA A 113 10.67 -17.36 2.36
CA ALA A 113 10.07 -18.68 2.17
C ALA A 113 8.62 -18.64 1.64
N VAL A 114 7.85 -17.62 2.00
CA VAL A 114 6.40 -17.56 1.74
C VAL A 114 6.01 -16.54 0.68
N ARG A 115 6.88 -15.61 0.31
CA ARG A 115 6.55 -14.61 -0.72
C ARG A 115 6.20 -15.32 -2.04
N PRO A 116 5.03 -15.06 -2.62
CA PRO A 116 4.65 -15.68 -3.88
C PRO A 116 5.47 -15.08 -5.04
N GLN A 117 5.67 -15.87 -6.09
CA GLN A 117 6.21 -15.40 -7.37
C GLN A 117 5.11 -14.69 -8.16
N ALA A 118 4.53 -13.64 -7.59
CA ALA A 118 3.52 -12.83 -8.26
C ALA A 118 4.19 -11.96 -9.35
N PRO A 119 3.50 -11.67 -10.47
CA PRO A 119 4.01 -10.74 -11.46
C PRO A 119 4.20 -9.34 -10.83
N ALA A 120 5.22 -8.62 -11.29
CA ALA A 120 5.36 -7.21 -10.96
C ALA A 120 4.13 -6.43 -11.49
N PRO A 121 3.67 -5.38 -10.78
CA PRO A 121 2.63 -4.50 -11.31
C PRO A 121 3.05 -3.85 -12.63
N ASP A 122 2.09 -3.59 -13.51
CA ASP A 122 2.30 -2.76 -14.69
C ASP A 122 2.46 -1.27 -14.30
N LEU A 123 1.91 -0.90 -13.13
CA LEU A 123 2.01 0.44 -12.56
C LEU A 123 1.84 0.38 -11.04
N VAL A 124 2.70 1.11 -10.33
CA VAL A 124 2.52 1.44 -8.91
C VAL A 124 2.13 2.90 -8.77
N ILE A 125 1.03 3.18 -8.08
CA ILE A 125 0.63 4.54 -7.70
C ILE A 125 1.03 4.74 -6.25
N TYR A 126 2.08 5.53 -6.01
CA TYR A 126 2.56 5.84 -4.67
C TYR A 126 1.96 7.16 -4.18
N LEU A 127 1.03 7.08 -3.24
CA LEU A 127 0.39 8.20 -2.57
C LEU A 127 1.29 8.75 -1.45
N GLN A 128 1.60 10.03 -1.53
CA GLN A 128 2.31 10.80 -0.50
C GLN A 128 1.37 11.82 0.15
N ALA A 129 1.60 12.12 1.41
CA ALA A 129 1.03 13.26 2.11
C ALA A 129 1.92 13.61 3.31
N PRO A 130 1.90 14.87 3.80
CA PRO A 130 2.53 15.23 5.06
C PRO A 130 2.03 14.37 6.22
N ALA A 131 2.89 14.12 7.22
CA ALA A 131 2.56 13.30 8.39
C ALA A 131 1.29 13.81 9.11
N ASP A 132 1.18 15.12 9.29
CA ASP A 132 0.02 15.76 9.94
C ASP A 132 -1.28 15.45 9.20
N THR A 133 -1.26 15.52 7.86
CA THR A 133 -2.39 15.17 6.99
C THR A 133 -2.77 13.68 7.13
N LEU A 134 -1.78 12.79 7.26
CA LEU A 134 -2.02 11.36 7.46
C LEU A 134 -2.67 11.11 8.84
N VAL A 135 -2.14 11.74 9.89
CA VAL A 135 -2.68 11.67 11.26
C VAL A 135 -4.14 12.13 11.29
N GLU A 136 -4.44 13.28 10.68
CA GLU A 136 -5.81 13.80 10.60
C GLU A 136 -6.75 12.81 9.92
N ARG A 137 -6.33 12.23 8.78
CA ARG A 137 -7.14 11.25 8.04
C ARG A 137 -7.39 9.97 8.83
N VAL A 138 -6.38 9.48 9.56
CA VAL A 138 -6.49 8.30 10.43
C VAL A 138 -7.48 8.57 11.56
N ARG A 139 -7.34 9.72 12.24
CA ARG A 139 -8.27 10.14 13.31
C ARG A 139 -9.70 10.27 12.79
N ARG A 140 -9.89 10.92 11.64
CA ARG A 140 -11.21 11.11 11.02
C ARG A 140 -11.87 9.80 10.61
N ARG A 141 -11.09 8.81 10.14
CA ARG A 141 -11.60 7.47 9.80
C ARG A 141 -12.10 6.73 11.04
N GLY A 142 -11.48 6.95 12.20
CA GLY A 142 -11.98 6.45 13.49
C GLY A 142 -12.03 4.92 13.60
N ALA A 143 -11.21 4.19 12.83
CA ALA A 143 -11.20 2.74 12.87
C ALA A 143 -10.75 2.26 14.25
N GLY A 144 -11.55 1.38 14.87
CA GLY A 144 -11.36 0.99 16.27
C GLY A 144 -9.98 0.41 16.59
N TYR A 145 -9.38 -0.30 15.63
CA TYR A 145 -8.05 -0.89 15.74
C TYR A 145 -6.90 0.13 15.59
N GLU A 146 -7.15 1.34 15.07
CA GLU A 146 -6.11 2.37 14.86
C GLU A 146 -5.96 3.33 16.05
N ARG A 147 -6.79 3.19 17.09
CA ARG A 147 -6.85 4.16 18.21
C ARG A 147 -5.52 4.36 18.97
N GLY A 148 -4.63 3.36 18.96
CA GLY A 148 -3.32 3.45 19.63
C GLY A 148 -2.18 3.93 18.72
N ILE A 149 -2.45 4.27 17.45
CA ILE A 149 -1.38 4.65 16.53
C ILE A 149 -0.77 5.99 16.94
N SER A 150 0.55 6.01 17.13
CA SER A 150 1.26 7.25 17.46
C SER A 150 1.59 8.06 16.20
N GLU A 151 1.69 9.39 16.36
CA GLU A 151 2.08 10.28 15.27
C GLU A 151 3.52 10.02 14.83
N GLU A 152 4.40 9.72 15.80
CA GLU A 152 5.81 9.38 15.55
C GLU A 152 5.93 8.11 14.70
N TYR A 153 5.12 7.10 14.98
CA TYR A 153 5.13 5.87 14.18
C TYR A 153 4.65 6.12 12.75
N LEU A 154 3.60 6.93 12.58
CA LEU A 154 3.13 7.34 11.24
C LEU A 154 4.21 8.09 10.46
N ALA A 155 4.96 8.97 11.13
CA ALA A 155 6.09 9.69 10.53
C ALA A 155 7.21 8.73 10.09
N VAL A 156 7.59 7.77 10.96
CA VAL A 156 8.58 6.73 10.64
C VAL A 156 8.16 5.92 9.42
N LEU A 157 6.88 5.53 9.34
CA LEU A 157 6.36 4.82 8.18
C LEU A 157 6.39 5.68 6.92
N ALA A 158 5.94 6.93 6.96
CA ALA A 158 5.93 7.83 5.81
C ALA A 158 7.35 8.05 5.24
N GLU A 159 8.34 8.19 6.12
CA GLU A 159 9.75 8.27 5.74
C GLU A 159 10.27 6.94 5.15
N GLY A 160 9.91 5.82 5.78
CA GLY A 160 10.20 4.48 5.27
C GLY A 160 9.67 4.27 3.85
N TYR A 161 8.44 4.72 3.58
CA TYR A 161 7.81 4.67 2.26
C TYR A 161 8.57 5.51 1.24
N THR A 162 8.99 6.71 1.62
CA THR A 162 9.78 7.60 0.76
C THR A 162 11.13 6.96 0.40
N ARG A 163 11.84 6.37 1.38
CA ARG A 163 13.09 5.63 1.13
C ARG A 163 12.89 4.40 0.25
N PHE A 164 11.83 3.62 0.50
CA PHE A 164 11.52 2.44 -0.29
C PHE A 164 11.28 2.81 -1.75
N PHE A 165 10.37 3.75 -2.00
CA PHE A 165 10.04 4.16 -3.35
C PHE A 165 11.17 4.91 -4.03
N HIS A 166 12.06 5.59 -3.33
CA HIS A 166 13.28 6.16 -3.93
C HIS A 166 14.12 5.11 -4.67
N HIS A 167 14.22 3.89 -4.13
CA HIS A 167 15.03 2.81 -4.70
C HIS A 167 14.24 1.76 -5.49
N TYR A 168 12.90 1.82 -5.44
CA TYR A 168 12.05 0.87 -6.12
C TYR A 168 12.16 0.97 -7.65
N SER A 169 12.44 -0.15 -8.30
CA SER A 169 12.67 -0.23 -9.76
C SER A 169 12.00 -1.43 -10.43
N ALA A 170 11.21 -2.22 -9.69
CA ALA A 170 10.59 -3.43 -10.23
C ALA A 170 9.37 -3.15 -11.13
N ALA A 171 8.79 -1.94 -11.05
CA ALA A 171 7.68 -1.50 -11.88
C ALA A 171 7.68 0.03 -12.07
N PRO A 172 7.01 0.56 -13.11
CA PRO A 172 6.78 2.00 -13.26
C PRO A 172 6.06 2.58 -12.04
N VAL A 173 6.46 3.77 -11.60
CA VAL A 173 5.89 4.44 -10.42
C VAL A 173 5.34 5.82 -10.75
N LEU A 174 4.06 6.04 -10.49
CA LEU A 174 3.44 7.37 -10.45
C LEU A 174 3.37 7.83 -8.99
N ILE A 175 4.16 8.84 -8.64
CA ILE A 175 4.22 9.42 -7.31
C ILE A 175 3.21 10.56 -7.23
N VAL A 176 2.23 10.45 -6.36
CA VAL A 176 1.08 11.36 -6.27
C VAL A 176 1.08 12.05 -4.92
N ASN A 177 1.24 13.37 -4.89
CA ASN A 177 0.94 14.13 -3.70
C ASN A 177 -0.60 14.19 -3.53
N SER A 178 -1.08 13.53 -2.50
CA SER A 178 -2.50 13.42 -2.16
C SER A 178 -2.99 14.52 -1.21
N GLU A 179 -2.14 15.47 -0.79
CA GLU A 179 -2.51 16.55 0.14
C GLU A 179 -3.70 17.36 -0.37
N ASN A 180 -3.59 17.91 -1.58
CA ASN A 180 -4.63 18.72 -2.22
C ASN A 180 -5.50 17.94 -3.22
N LEU A 181 -5.18 16.67 -3.47
CA LEU A 181 -5.88 15.83 -4.44
C LEU A 181 -6.91 14.94 -3.74
N ASN A 182 -8.19 15.31 -3.80
CA ASN A 182 -9.27 14.55 -3.17
C ASN A 182 -9.97 13.63 -4.18
N PHE A 183 -9.23 12.63 -4.65
CA PHE A 183 -9.75 11.57 -5.53
C PHE A 183 -10.80 10.67 -4.85
N VAL A 184 -11.18 10.90 -3.59
CA VAL A 184 -12.24 10.15 -2.92
C VAL A 184 -13.59 10.85 -3.09
N ALA A 185 -13.64 12.17 -2.85
CA ALA A 185 -14.88 12.93 -2.87
C ALA A 185 -15.09 13.76 -4.14
N ARG A 186 -14.04 14.02 -4.92
CA ARG A 186 -14.11 14.87 -6.13
C ARG A 186 -13.85 14.03 -7.38
N GLU A 187 -14.83 14.00 -8.28
CA GLU A 187 -14.71 13.27 -9.55
C GLU A 187 -13.61 13.87 -10.44
N ALA A 188 -13.54 15.20 -10.51
CA ALA A 188 -12.55 15.91 -11.32
C ALA A 188 -11.10 15.56 -10.92
N ASP A 189 -10.83 15.49 -9.61
CA ASP A 189 -9.52 15.13 -9.08
C ASP A 189 -9.15 13.68 -9.44
N PHE A 190 -10.13 12.76 -9.41
CA PHE A 190 -9.93 11.37 -9.81
C PHE A 190 -9.68 11.24 -11.32
N GLU A 191 -10.46 11.92 -12.16
CA GLU A 191 -10.26 11.89 -13.61
C GLU A 191 -8.91 12.52 -14.01
N LEU A 192 -8.46 13.56 -13.30
CA LEU A 192 -7.11 14.12 -13.49
C LEU A 192 -6.01 13.09 -13.18
N LEU A 193 -6.16 12.32 -12.10
CA LEU A 193 -5.24 11.23 -11.78
C LEU A 193 -5.25 10.14 -12.87
N VAL A 194 -6.43 9.74 -13.35
CA VAL A 194 -6.57 8.74 -14.42
C VAL A 194 -5.93 9.24 -15.72
N GLU A 195 -6.09 10.51 -16.07
CA GLU A 195 -5.43 11.13 -17.21
C GLU A 195 -3.91 11.07 -17.06
N ARG A 196 -3.38 11.41 -15.87
CA ARG A 196 -1.95 11.33 -15.57
C ARG A 196 -1.41 9.92 -15.73
N MET A 197 -2.11 8.92 -15.17
CA MET A 197 -1.79 7.50 -15.34
C MET A 197 -1.70 7.12 -16.83
N ARG A 198 -2.66 7.58 -17.65
CA ARG A 198 -2.69 7.28 -19.09
C ARG A 198 -1.59 7.97 -19.90
N SER A 199 -1.20 9.16 -19.45
CA SER A 199 -0.24 10.03 -20.13
C SER A 199 1.22 9.74 -19.77
N MET A 200 1.46 8.82 -18.82
CA MET A 200 2.79 8.50 -18.31
C MET A 200 3.70 7.98 -19.43
N LYS A 201 4.90 8.55 -19.54
CA LYS A 201 5.90 8.28 -20.59
C LYS A 201 7.23 7.77 -20.04
N SER A 202 7.49 7.95 -18.75
CA SER A 202 8.71 7.48 -18.11
C SER A 202 8.43 6.36 -17.10
N GLN A 203 9.49 5.72 -16.59
CA GLN A 203 9.38 4.77 -15.48
C GLN A 203 8.99 5.43 -14.15
N ARG A 204 9.12 6.76 -14.03
CA ARG A 204 8.86 7.47 -12.79
C ARG A 204 8.40 8.90 -13.07
N GLU A 205 7.19 9.21 -12.64
CA GLU A 205 6.63 10.55 -12.76
C GLU A 205 6.09 11.05 -11.42
N PHE A 206 6.12 12.37 -11.24
CA PHE A 206 5.58 13.05 -10.08
C PHE A 206 4.35 13.83 -10.50
N PHE A 207 3.28 13.69 -9.71
CA PHE A 207 2.04 14.41 -9.89
C PHE A 207 1.67 15.12 -8.59
N ASN A 208 1.50 16.44 -8.70
CA ASN A 208 1.09 17.30 -7.60
C ASN A 208 0.01 18.26 -8.11
N LEU A 209 -1.09 18.39 -7.37
CA LEU A 209 -2.12 19.38 -7.64
C LEU A 209 -1.78 20.65 -6.87
N ALA A 210 -1.63 21.77 -7.59
CA ALA A 210 -1.42 23.07 -6.98
C ALA A 210 -2.62 23.44 -6.08
N PRO A 211 -2.39 24.13 -4.95
CA PRO A 211 -3.46 24.60 -4.06
C PRO A 211 -4.48 25.50 -4.76
#